data_AF-A0A7W1AWX8-F1
#
_entry.id   AF-A0A7W1AWX8-F1
#
_cell.length_a   1.000
_cell.length_b   1.000
_cell.length_c   1.000
_cell.angle_alpha   90.00
_cell.angle_beta   90.00
_cell.angle_gamma   90.00
#
_symmetry.space_group_name_H-M   'P 1'
#
loop_
_entity.id
_entity.type
_entity.pdbx_description
1 polymer ?
#
loop_
_entity_poly.entity_id
_entity_poly.type
_entity_poly.pdbx_seq_one_letter_code
_entity_poly.pdbx_strand_id
1 'polypeptide(L)' 'GRAQIGVVTSATRSPVLKTNIALARLDISSSEIGAELEIGKLDGQQKRLPARVVRFPHYDPEKIRVRN' A
#
# COMPACT_ATOMS: atom_id res chain seq x y z
N GLY A 1 17.57 -14.73 -1.19
CA GLY A 1 16.76 -13.97 -2.17
C GLY A 1 15.49 -13.52 -1.48
N ARG A 2 15.11 -12.25 -1.62
CA ARG A 2 13.82 -11.78 -1.10
C ARG A 2 12.75 -12.10 -2.13
N ALA A 3 11.74 -12.87 -1.73
CA ALA A 3 10.67 -13.28 -2.63
C ALA A 3 9.81 -12.07 -2.99
N GLN A 4 9.48 -11.94 -4.27
CA GLN A 4 8.42 -11.03 -4.68
C GLN A 4 7.08 -11.66 -4.26
N ILE A 5 6.41 -11.03 -3.31
CA ILE A 5 5.15 -11.51 -2.70
C ILE A 5 3.91 -10.84 -3.29
N GLY A 6 4.07 -10.01 -4.33
CA GLY A 6 2.96 -9.32 -4.95
C GLY A 6 3.35 -8.29 -6.00
N VAL A 7 2.35 -7.55 -6.45
CA VAL A 7 2.49 -6.51 -7.48
C VAL A 7 1.56 -5.33 -7.19
N VAL A 8 2.11 -4.12 -7.31
CA VAL A 8 1.34 -2.87 -7.26
C VAL A 8 0.60 -2.72 -8.59
N THR A 9 -0.73 -2.58 -8.54
CA THR A 9 -1.58 -2.42 -9.73
C THR A 9 -1.80 -0.96 -10.07
N SER A 10 -1.88 -0.10 -9.04
CA SER A 10 -2.01 1.35 -9.21
C SER A 10 -1.43 2.07 -7.99
N ALA A 11 -0.89 3.27 -8.21
CA ALA A 11 -0.35 4.09 -7.14
C ALA A 11 -0.52 5.58 -7.48
N THR A 12 -0.70 6.41 -6.45
CA THR A 12 -0.78 7.86 -6.60
C THR A 12 -0.29 8.58 -5.35
N ARG A 13 0.11 9.85 -5.50
CA ARG A 13 0.35 10.75 -4.38
C ARG A 13 -1.00 11.31 -3.93
N SER A 14 -1.45 10.99 -2.71
CA SER A 14 -2.69 11.54 -2.16
C SER A 14 -2.43 12.95 -1.62
N PRO A 15 -3.10 14.00 -2.13
CA PRO A 15 -2.98 15.34 -1.57
C PRO A 15 -3.63 15.44 -0.18
N VAL A 16 -4.70 14.68 0.06
CA VAL A 16 -5.45 14.67 1.33
C VAL A 16 -4.63 14.00 2.43
N LEU A 17 -4.04 12.84 2.15
CA LEU A 17 -3.23 12.10 3.13
C LEU A 17 -1.76 12.55 3.15
N LYS A 18 -1.37 13.46 2.24
CA LYS A 18 -0.01 13.98 2.04
C LYS A 18 1.08 12.92 1.79
N THR A 19 0.69 11.67 1.54
CA THR A 19 1.56 10.51 1.34
C THR A 19 1.22 9.75 0.05
N ASN A 20 2.09 8.81 -0.35
CA ASN A 20 1.80 7.90 -1.45
C ASN A 20 0.88 6.77 -0.98
N ILE A 21 -0.10 6.43 -1.80
CA ILE A 21 -0.99 5.28 -1.59
C ILE A 21 -0.97 4.39 -2.82
N ALA A 22 -1.24 3.10 -2.63
CA ALA A 22 -1.22 2.12 -3.69
C ALA A 22 -2.27 1.04 -3.48
N LEU A 23 -2.78 0.50 -4.58
CA LEU A 23 -3.48 -0.77 -4.59
C LEU A 23 -2.52 -1.83 -5.11
N ALA A 24 -2.55 -3.00 -4.47
CA ALA A 24 -1.68 -4.11 -4.80
C ALA A 24 -2.42 -5.43 -4.65
N ARG A 25 -2.01 -6.42 -5.44
CA ARG A 25 -2.32 -7.83 -5.18
C ARG A 25 -1.14 -8.43 -4.44
N LEU A 26 -1.41 -9.06 -3.31
CA LEU A 26 -0.42 -9.66 -2.43
C LEU A 26 -0.76 -11.15 -2.22
N ASP A 27 0.26 -11.93 -1.92
CA ASP A 27 0.08 -13.27 -1.35
C ASP A 27 -0.66 -13.18 -0.02
N ILE A 28 -1.54 -14.15 0.25
CA ILE A 28 -2.40 -14.13 1.44
C ILE A 28 -1.60 -14.12 2.73
N SER A 29 -0.45 -14.80 2.76
CA SER A 29 0.47 -14.86 3.91
C SER A 29 1.03 -13.49 4.33
N SER A 30 1.00 -12.50 3.43
CA SER A 30 1.53 -11.16 3.65
C SER A 30 0.46 -10.06 3.49
N SER A 31 -0.82 -10.45 3.48
CA SER A 31 -1.95 -9.55 3.21
C SER A 31 -2.66 -9.03 4.47
N GLU A 32 -2.19 -9.41 5.66
CA GLU A 32 -2.79 -8.98 6.92
C GLU A 32 -2.65 -7.47 7.15
N ILE A 33 -3.69 -6.86 7.74
CA ILE A 33 -3.68 -5.43 8.08
C ILE A 33 -2.58 -5.17 9.11
N GLY A 34 -1.76 -4.16 8.84
CA GLY A 34 -0.61 -3.82 9.67
C GLY A 34 0.69 -4.48 9.21
N ALA A 35 0.65 -5.46 8.31
CA ALA A 35 1.86 -6.07 7.76
C ALA A 35 2.76 -5.02 7.10
N GLU A 36 4.04 -5.05 7.46
CA GLU A 36 5.07 -4.19 6.90
C GLU A 36 5.69 -4.85 5.67
N LEU A 37 5.79 -4.07 4.60
CA LEU A 37 6.25 -4.52 3.29
C LEU A 37 7.21 -3.50 2.71
N GLU A 38 8.04 -3.91 1.77
CA GLU A 38 8.85 -2.99 0.99
C GLU A 38 8.42 -2.99 -0.48
N ILE A 39 8.19 -1.79 -1.01
CA ILE A 39 7.92 -1.61 -2.44
C ILE A 39 9.24 -1.32 -3.15
N GLY A 40 9.60 -2.21 -4.06
CA GLY A 40 10.69 -1.99 -5.01
C GLY A 40 10.37 -0.89 -6.01
N LYS A 41 11.30 0.05 -6.20
CA LYS A 41 11.26 1.08 -7.24
C LYS A 41 12.64 1.19 -7.90
N LEU A 42 12.68 1.68 -9.15
CA LEU A 42 13.86 1.73 -10.03
C LEU A 42 14.38 0.33 -10.42
N ASP A 43 14.87 0.21 -11.66
CA ASP A 43 15.31 -1.03 -12.30
C ASP A 43 15.91 -2.04 -11.33
N GLY A 44 15.23 -3.18 -11.17
CA GLY A 44 15.75 -4.26 -10.34
C GLY A 44 15.68 -3.97 -8.85
N GLN A 45 14.72 -3.15 -8.39
CA GLN A 45 14.47 -3.03 -6.97
C GLN A 45 15.69 -2.34 -6.31
N GLN A 46 16.18 -1.22 -6.88
CA GLN A 46 17.30 -0.48 -6.28
C GLN A 46 16.87 0.44 -5.14
N LYS A 47 15.68 1.02 -5.24
CA LYS A 47 15.06 1.81 -4.19
C LYS A 47 13.99 0.98 -3.49
N ARG A 48 13.98 1.02 -2.16
CA ARG A 48 12.92 0.45 -1.32
C ARG A 48 12.14 1.57 -0.68
N LEU A 49 10.82 1.50 -0.78
CA LEU A 49 9.91 2.37 -0.06
C LEU A 49 9.20 1.52 0.99
N PRO A 50 9.25 1.88 2.28
CA PRO A 50 8.47 1.19 3.29
C PRO A 50 6.98 1.40 3.01
N ALA A 51 6.21 0.33 3.15
CA ALA A 51 4.77 0.33 2.99
C ALA A 51 4.13 -0.51 4.10
N ARG A 52 2.86 -0.23 4.38
CA ARG A 52 2.07 -0.98 5.36
C ARG A 52 0.73 -1.32 4.75
N VAL A 53 0.28 -2.56 4.92
CA VAL A 53 -1.07 -2.95 4.53
C VAL A 53 -2.07 -2.26 5.46
N VAL A 54 -3.04 -1.56 4.87
CA VAL A 54 -4.09 -0.83 5.60
C VAL A 54 -5.47 -1.24 5.09
N ARG A 55 -6.50 -0.97 5.88
CA ARG A 55 -7.89 -1.19 5.44
C ARG A 55 -8.23 -0.32 4.24
N PHE A 56 -9.08 -0.86 3.37
CA PHE A 56 -9.75 -0.08 2.35
C PHE A 56 -11.03 0.55 2.92
N PRO A 57 -11.39 1.80 2.54
CA PRO A 57 -10.59 2.75 1.75
C PRO A 57 -9.46 3.41 2.54
N HIS A 58 -8.41 3.85 1.84
CA HIS A 58 -7.27 4.58 2.44
C HIS A 58 -7.68 5.89 3.14
N TYR A 59 -8.81 6.46 2.73
CA TYR A 59 -9.32 7.72 3.25
C TYR A 59 -10.73 7.49 3.78
N ASP A 60 -10.98 7.96 5.01
CA ASP A 60 -12.23 7.77 5.74
C ASP A 60 -12.71 6.29 5.75
N PRO A 61 -11.89 5.35 6.29
CA PRO A 61 -12.21 3.93 6.27
C PRO A 61 -13.53 3.59 6.99
N GLU A 62 -13.92 4.39 7.97
CA GLU A 62 -15.16 4.23 8.74
C GLU A 62 -16.34 5.02 8.15
N LYS A 63 -16.12 5.73 7.03
CA LYS A 63 -17.12 6.54 6.33
C LYS A 63 -17.85 7.51 7.26
N ILE A 64 -17.13 8.12 8.20
CA ILE A 64 -17.69 9.01 9.22
C ILE A 64 -18.01 10.38 8.62
N ARG A 65 -17.28 10.80 7.57
CA ARG A 65 -17.40 12.16 7.04
C ARG A 65 -18.68 12.42 6.24
N VAL A 66 -19.28 11.38 5.64
CA VAL A 66 -20.48 11.51 4.79
C VAL A 66 -21.78 11.48 5.61
N ARG A 67 -21.72 11.22 6.93
CA ARG A 67 -22.90 11.02 7.78
C ARG A 67 -23.48 12.31 8.38
N ASN A 68 -22.94 13.48 8.05
CA ASN A 68 -23.44 14.79 8.48
C ASN A 68 -24.07 15.56 7.34
#